data_AF-A0A151JWB3-F1
#
_entry.id   AF-A0A151JWB3-F1
#
_cell.length_a   1.000
_cell.length_b   1.000
_cell.length_c   1.000
_cell.angle_alpha   90.00
_cell.angle_beta   90.00
_cell.angle_gamma   90.00
#
_symmetry.space_group_name_H-M   'P 1'
#
loop_
_entity.id
_entity.type
_entity.pdbx_description
1 polymer ?
#
loop_
_entity_poly.entity_id
_entity_poly.type
_entity_poly.pdbx_seq_one_letter_code
_entity_poly.pdbx_strand_id
1 'polypeptide(L)'
;FLIDSGSGPNIIKKRFLKPNVPVNRNEILKLMRIMMHHVPTLELEQVDILGRPVKFHLVEDEFPMQDEIIGSDFFNQFKANVNCKTNYLEWDDIRLSFESKEILTIPARANLQLYIQVANLELKEGYVPKLNLAFT
;
A
#
# COMPACT_ATOMS: atom_id res chain seq x y z
N PHE A 1 8.16 2.01 -3.74
CA PHE A 1 6.69 1.99 -3.63
C PHE A 1 6.06 0.60 -3.83
N LEU A 2 5.27 0.15 -2.87
CA LEU A 2 4.21 -0.85 -3.07
C LEU A 2 2.96 -0.14 -3.61
N ILE A 3 2.31 -0.70 -4.62
CA ILE A 3 1.06 -0.19 -5.17
C ILE A 3 -0.10 -0.95 -4.52
N ASP A 4 -0.94 -0.27 -3.74
CA ASP A 4 -2.03 -0.90 -2.98
C ASP A 4 -3.32 -0.08 -3.07
N SER A 5 -4.20 -0.42 -4.01
CA SER A 5 -5.51 0.22 -4.16
C SER A 5 -6.46 -0.04 -2.98
N GLY A 6 -6.13 -1.00 -2.09
CA GLY A 6 -6.84 -1.24 -0.84
C GLY A 6 -6.45 -0.28 0.28
N SER A 7 -5.34 0.45 0.12
CA SER A 7 -4.98 1.57 1.00
C SER A 7 -5.67 2.84 0.51
N GLY A 8 -6.33 3.56 1.42
CA GLY A 8 -6.78 4.94 1.18
C GLY A 8 -5.58 5.84 0.87
N PRO A 9 -4.81 6.20 1.90
CA PRO A 9 -3.70 7.12 1.80
C PRO A 9 -2.45 6.52 1.15
N ASN A 10 -1.62 7.40 0.59
CA ASN A 10 -0.20 7.13 0.35
C ASN A 10 0.55 7.22 1.67
N ILE A 11 1.47 6.29 1.92
CA ILE A 11 2.20 6.20 3.20
C ILE A 11 3.70 6.08 2.94
N ILE A 12 4.52 6.77 3.73
CA ILE A 12 5.99 6.72 3.66
C ILE A 12 6.60 6.64 5.05
N LYS A 13 7.64 5.83 5.20
CA LYS A 13 8.44 5.78 6.43
C LYS A 13 9.40 6.95 6.53
N LYS A 14 9.62 7.41 7.75
CA LYS A 14 10.45 8.57 8.08
C LYS A 14 11.90 8.47 7.61
N ARG A 15 12.50 7.28 7.61
CA ARG A 15 13.85 7.07 7.08
C ARG A 15 14.05 7.45 5.61
N PHE A 16 12.98 7.55 4.82
CA PHE A 16 13.05 7.95 3.41
C PHE A 16 12.97 9.47 3.22
N LEU A 17 12.71 10.23 4.28
CA LEU A 17 12.67 11.68 4.22
C LEU A 17 14.07 12.27 4.41
N LYS A 18 14.37 13.32 3.64
CA LYS A 18 15.55 14.15 3.90
C LYS A 18 15.38 14.86 5.27
N PRO A 19 16.48 15.20 5.96
CA PRO A 19 16.40 16.08 7.12
C PRO A 19 15.69 17.38 6.75
N ASN A 20 14.76 17.85 7.61
CA ASN A 20 14.00 19.10 7.46
C ASN A 20 12.87 19.12 6.41
N VAL A 21 12.31 17.98 6.01
CA VAL A 21 11.04 17.99 5.25
C VAL A 21 9.93 18.57 6.15
N PRO A 22 9.15 19.58 5.69
CA PRO A 22 8.03 20.12 6.45
C PRO A 22 6.98 19.03 6.65
N VAL A 23 6.65 18.76 7.92
CA VAL A 23 5.62 17.81 8.32
C VAL A 23 4.49 18.60 8.96
N ASN A 24 3.29 18.47 8.41
CA ASN A 24 2.09 19.03 9.02
C ASN A 24 1.67 18.14 10.20
N ARG A 25 1.84 18.66 11.42
CA ARG A 25 1.52 17.90 12.64
C ARG A 25 0.06 17.99 13.07
N ASN A 26 -0.75 18.80 12.39
CA ASN A 26 -2.14 19.05 12.75
C ASN A 26 -3.10 18.08 12.08
N GLU A 27 -2.71 17.49 10.95
CA GLU A 27 -3.50 16.48 10.25
C GLU A 27 -3.06 15.08 10.66
N ILE A 28 -3.86 14.50 11.57
CA ILE A 28 -3.64 13.15 12.08
C ILE A 28 -4.62 12.20 11.39
N LEU A 29 -4.14 11.42 10.43
CA LEU A 29 -4.94 10.33 9.86
C LEU A 29 -4.71 9.07 10.70
N LYS A 30 -5.79 8.56 11.29
CA LYS A 30 -5.77 7.31 12.04
C LYS A 30 -5.91 6.17 11.06
N LEU A 31 -4.80 5.50 10.75
CA LEU A 31 -4.84 4.31 9.91
C LEU A 31 -5.61 3.21 10.65
N MET A 32 -6.76 2.84 10.11
CA MET A 32 -7.52 1.68 10.56
C MET A 32 -7.21 0.48 9.63
N ARG A 33 -6.58 -0.54 10.19
CA ARG A 33 -6.55 -1.90 9.63
C ARG A 33 -6.77 -2.90 10.78
N ILE A 34 -6.65 -4.21 10.49
CA ILE A 34 -6.84 -5.38 11.38
C ILE A 34 -6.18 -5.28 12.78
N MET A 35 -5.27 -4.33 13.01
CA MET A 35 -4.67 -4.06 14.33
C MET A 35 -5.65 -3.27 15.22
N MET A 36 -5.88 -3.75 16.44
CA MET A 36 -6.80 -3.13 17.43
C MET A 36 -6.39 -1.71 17.91
N HIS A 37 -5.28 -1.16 17.44
CA HIS A 37 -4.74 0.12 17.90
C HIS A 37 -4.65 1.13 16.75
N HIS A 38 -5.16 2.33 17.01
CA HIS A 38 -5.03 3.46 16.08
C HIS A 38 -3.58 3.89 15.99
N VAL A 39 -3.04 3.97 14.77
CA VAL A 39 -1.74 4.60 14.53
C VAL A 39 -1.97 6.00 13.99
N PRO A 40 -1.62 7.05 14.76
CA PRO A 40 -1.63 8.41 14.25
C PRO A 40 -0.52 8.55 13.20
N THR A 41 -0.87 9.07 12.04
CA THR A 41 0.11 9.49 11.02
C THR A 41 0.17 11.00 10.98
N LEU A 42 1.27 11.55 10.47
CA LEU A 42 1.39 13.00 10.22
C LEU A 42 1.35 13.23 8.72
N GLU A 43 0.54 14.17 8.24
CA GLU A 43 0.54 14.51 6.82
C GLU A 43 1.87 15.20 6.43
N LEU A 44 2.45 14.79 5.31
CA LEU A 44 3.55 15.45 4.64
C LEU A 44 2.99 16.38 3.57
N GLU A 45 3.53 17.60 3.48
CA GLU A 45 3.01 18.60 2.53
C GLU A 45 3.00 18.09 1.09
N GLN A 46 4.10 17.51 0.60
CA GLN A 46 4.24 16.86 -0.71
C GLN A 46 5.60 16.16 -0.87
N VAL A 47 5.61 15.01 -1.54
CA VAL A 47 6.80 14.33 -2.07
C VAL A 47 6.70 14.31 -3.59
N ASP A 48 7.79 14.65 -4.28
CA ASP A 48 7.83 14.60 -5.74
C ASP A 48 8.01 13.16 -6.24
N ILE A 49 7.07 12.68 -7.04
CA ILE A 49 7.19 11.43 -7.79
C ILE A 49 7.25 11.79 -9.27
N LEU A 50 8.45 11.68 -9.86
CA LEU A 50 8.68 11.92 -11.29
C LEU A 50 8.13 13.28 -11.78
N GLY A 51 8.35 14.35 -11.01
CA GLY A 51 7.89 15.70 -11.35
C GLY A 51 6.41 15.95 -11.03
N ARG A 52 5.79 15.10 -10.20
CA ARG A 52 4.42 15.26 -9.73
C ARG A 52 4.38 15.33 -8.20
N PRO A 53 3.82 16.42 -7.63
CA PRO A 53 3.68 16.56 -6.18
C PRO A 53 2.58 15.64 -5.64
N VAL A 54 2.97 14.70 -4.77
CA VAL A 54 2.07 13.71 -4.17
C VAL A 54 2.02 13.90 -2.66
N LYS A 55 0.81 13.93 -2.09
CA LYS A 55 0.63 13.96 -0.64
C LYS A 55 0.85 12.58 -0.05
N PHE A 56 1.55 12.54 1.09
CA PHE A 56 1.85 11.31 1.82
C PHE A 56 1.52 11.45 3.30
N HIS A 57 1.22 10.33 3.94
CA HIS A 57 1.18 10.20 5.38
C HIS A 57 2.47 9.58 5.89
N LEU A 58 3.06 10.21 6.89
CA LEU A 58 4.28 9.79 7.55
C LEU A 58 3.97 8.79 8.66
N VAL A 59 4.72 7.70 8.67
CA VAL A 59 4.76 6.72 9.77
C VAL A 59 6.19 6.59 10.32
N GLU A 60 6.32 6.20 11.58
CA GLU A 60 7.62 5.85 12.18
C GLU A 60 8.18 4.56 11.57
N ASP A 61 9.50 4.39 11.63
CA ASP A 61 10.21 3.34 10.88
C ASP A 61 9.91 1.92 11.38
N GLU A 62 9.49 1.81 12.64
CA GLU A 62 9.11 0.57 13.32
C GLU A 62 7.70 0.10 12.93
N PHE A 63 6.92 0.91 12.21
CA PHE A 63 5.56 0.54 11.82
C PHE A 63 5.60 -0.68 10.86
N PRO A 64 4.85 -1.77 11.16
CA PRO A 64 5.01 -3.06 10.48
C PRO A 64 4.27 -3.10 9.13
N MET A 65 4.78 -2.34 8.18
CA MET A 65 4.35 -2.33 6.78
C MET A 65 5.55 -2.25 5.84
N GLN A 66 5.27 -2.38 4.55
CA GLN A 66 6.22 -2.02 3.50
C GLN A 66 6.68 -0.57 3.66
N ASP A 67 7.82 -0.25 3.05
CA ASP A 67 8.51 1.00 3.32
C ASP A 67 7.78 2.24 2.77
N GLU A 68 7.11 2.07 1.64
CA GLU A 68 6.36 3.12 0.95
C GLU A 68 5.14 2.48 0.28
N ILE A 69 3.96 3.05 0.45
CA ILE A 69 2.71 2.61 -0.18
C ILE A 69 2.12 3.76 -0.99
N ILE A 70 1.72 3.46 -2.23
CA ILE A 70 0.87 4.30 -3.06
C ILE A 70 -0.55 3.76 -2.96
N GLY A 71 -1.42 4.55 -2.33
CA GLY A 71 -2.82 4.22 -2.08
C GLY A 71 -3.76 4.82 -3.13
N SER A 72 -5.05 4.50 -3.01
CA SER A 72 -6.16 5.00 -3.84
C SER A 72 -6.17 6.53 -4.02
N ASP A 73 -5.70 7.31 -3.04
CA ASP A 73 -5.57 8.77 -3.17
C ASP A 73 -4.72 9.19 -4.36
N PHE A 74 -3.60 8.51 -4.64
CA PHE A 74 -2.79 8.78 -5.83
C PHE A 74 -3.54 8.49 -7.12
N PHE A 75 -4.26 7.35 -7.18
CA PHE A 75 -5.04 6.98 -8.36
C PHE A 75 -6.16 7.98 -8.63
N ASN A 76 -6.81 8.44 -7.57
CA ASN A 76 -7.85 9.46 -7.67
C ASN A 76 -7.27 10.81 -8.10
N GLN A 77 -6.13 11.21 -7.53
CA GLN A 77 -5.46 12.47 -7.82
C GLN A 77 -4.99 12.55 -9.29
N PHE A 78 -4.34 11.50 -9.80
CA PHE A 78 -3.70 11.50 -11.12
C PHE A 78 -4.46 10.70 -12.18
N LYS A 79 -5.66 10.18 -11.85
CA LYS A 79 -6.42 9.24 -12.70
C LYS A 79 -5.55 8.06 -13.16
N ALA A 80 -4.69 7.58 -12.26
CA ALA A 80 -3.71 6.56 -12.58
C ALA A 80 -4.39 5.21 -12.90
N ASN A 81 -3.81 4.45 -13.81
CA ASN A 81 -4.32 3.16 -14.27
C ASN A 81 -3.26 2.07 -14.09
N VAL A 82 -3.67 0.97 -13.46
CA VAL A 82 -2.87 -0.25 -13.36
C VAL A 82 -3.23 -1.15 -14.53
N ASN A 83 -2.31 -1.28 -15.49
CA ASN A 83 -2.47 -2.24 -16.58
C ASN A 83 -1.77 -3.56 -16.23
N CYS A 84 -2.53 -4.49 -15.66
CA CYS A 84 -2.02 -5.82 -15.31
C CYS A 84 -1.67 -6.69 -16.54
N LYS A 85 -2.22 -6.39 -17.73
CA LYS A 85 -1.93 -7.19 -18.94
C LYS A 85 -0.54 -6.88 -19.51
N THR A 86 -0.14 -5.62 -19.43
CA THR A 86 1.15 -5.12 -19.94
C THR A 86 2.11 -4.73 -18.82
N ASN A 87 1.73 -5.01 -17.57
CA ASN A 87 2.55 -4.91 -16.36
C ASN A 87 3.13 -3.50 -16.11
N TYR A 88 2.30 -2.46 -16.18
CA TYR A 88 2.72 -1.08 -15.87
C TYR A 88 1.65 -0.32 -15.09
N LEU A 89 2.09 0.71 -14.35
CA LEU A 89 1.30 1.82 -13.85
C LEU A 89 1.44 2.99 -14.82
N GLU A 90 0.33 3.61 -15.22
CA GLU A 90 0.36 4.83 -16.03
C GLU A 90 -0.47 5.95 -15.41
N TRP A 91 0.01 7.17 -15.51
CA TRP A 91 -0.70 8.39 -15.14
C TRP A 91 -0.14 9.55 -15.96
N ASP A 92 -0.99 10.50 -16.34
CA ASP A 92 -0.63 11.56 -17.28
C ASP A 92 0.10 11.01 -18.54
N ASP A 93 1.33 11.45 -18.75
CA ASP A 93 2.27 11.04 -19.80
C ASP A 93 3.34 10.04 -19.30
N ILE A 94 3.23 9.60 -18.04
CA ILE A 94 4.22 8.75 -17.37
C ILE A 94 3.76 7.28 -17.40
N ARG A 95 4.72 6.41 -17.69
CA ARG A 95 4.56 4.95 -17.61
C ARG A 95 5.69 4.35 -16.78
N LEU A 96 5.33 3.58 -15.78
CA LEU A 96 6.25 2.89 -14.89
C LEU A 96 5.94 1.39 -14.91
N SER A 97 6.86 0.61 -15.48
CA SER A 97 6.74 -0.85 -15.50
C SER A 97 6.90 -1.41 -14.09
N PHE A 98 6.10 -2.43 -13.74
CA PHE A 98 6.29 -3.15 -12.48
C PHE A 98 7.52 -4.05 -12.56
N GLU A 99 8.21 -4.20 -11.42
CA GLU A 99 9.31 -5.16 -11.32
C GLU A 99 8.77 -6.57 -11.53
N SER A 100 9.47 -7.38 -12.33
CA SER A 100 9.09 -8.76 -12.63
C SER A 100 9.37 -9.73 -11.48
N LYS A 101 9.91 -9.24 -10.35
CA LYS A 101 10.36 -10.08 -9.24
C LYS A 101 9.63 -9.69 -7.96
N GLU A 102 8.61 -10.46 -7.62
CA GLU A 102 7.93 -10.36 -6.33
C GLU A 102 8.84 -10.97 -5.25
N ILE A 103 9.55 -10.13 -4.47
CA ILE A 103 10.33 -10.60 -3.32
C ILE A 103 9.42 -10.58 -2.09
N LEU A 104 8.70 -11.67 -1.86
CA LEU A 104 8.02 -11.90 -0.58
C LEU A 104 9.03 -12.43 0.45
N THR A 105 9.63 -11.54 1.26
CA THR A 105 10.47 -11.98 2.38
C THR A 105 9.58 -12.45 3.54
N ILE A 106 9.33 -13.76 3.61
CA ILE A 106 8.71 -14.38 4.79
C ILE A 106 9.85 -14.65 5.80
N PRO A 107 9.94 -13.93 6.94
CA PRO A 107 10.94 -14.25 7.95
C PRO A 107 10.62 -15.64 8.52
N ALA A 108 11.66 -16.37 8.94
CA ALA A 108 11.57 -17.78 9.34
C ALA A 108 10.59 -18.12 10.48
N ARG A 109 9.91 -17.11 11.08
CA ARG A 109 8.85 -17.25 12.09
C ARG A 109 7.75 -16.17 11.99
N ALA A 110 7.27 -15.83 10.79
CA ALA A 110 6.03 -15.05 10.66
C ALA A 110 4.81 -16.00 10.59
N ASN A 111 3.91 -15.90 11.57
CA ASN A 111 2.52 -16.35 11.37
C ASN A 111 1.80 -15.29 10.54
N LEU A 112 1.69 -15.52 9.24
CA LEU A 112 0.95 -14.65 8.34
C LEU A 112 -0.53 -15.09 8.31
N GLN A 113 -1.43 -14.32 8.93
CA GLN A 113 -2.86 -14.49 8.74
C GLN A 113 -3.31 -13.70 7.51
N LEU A 114 -3.59 -14.42 6.42
CA LEU A 114 -4.21 -13.87 5.22
C LEU A 114 -5.72 -14.13 5.29
N TYR A 115 -6.52 -13.08 5.09
CA TYR A 115 -7.97 -13.18 4.99
C TYR A 115 -8.36 -13.09 3.52
N ILE A 116 -8.87 -14.18 2.96
CA ILE A 116 -9.39 -14.22 1.59
C ILE A 116 -10.91 -14.04 1.69
N GLN A 117 -11.44 -13.01 1.04
CA GLN A 117 -12.88 -12.82 0.93
C GLN A 117 -13.40 -13.65 -0.25
N VAL A 118 -13.95 -14.82 0.03
CA VAL A 118 -14.58 -15.66 -1.00
C VAL A 118 -16.00 -15.14 -1.22
N ALA A 119 -16.23 -14.43 -2.32
CA ALA A 119 -17.57 -14.04 -2.75
C ALA A 119 -18.23 -15.25 -3.43
N ASN A 120 -18.99 -16.04 -2.67
CA ASN A 120 -19.86 -17.07 -3.23
C ASN A 120 -21.26 -16.48 -3.44
N LEU A 121 -21.64 -16.21 -4.69
CA LEU A 121 -22.96 -15.67 -5.05
C LEU A 121 -24.09 -16.72 -4.94
N GLU A 122 -23.74 -18.01 -4.89
CA GLU A 122 -24.70 -19.10 -4.71
C GLU A 122 -24.50 -19.73 -3.33
N LEU A 123 -25.17 -19.16 -2.32
CA LEU A 123 -25.22 -19.74 -0.98
C LEU A 123 -25.92 -21.12 -1.03
N LYS A 124 -25.13 -22.18 -1.00
CA LYS A 124 -25.54 -23.48 -0.45
C LYS A 124 -24.52 -23.84 0.62
N GLU A 125 -25.02 -24.12 1.83
CA GLU A 125 -24.20 -24.54 2.96
C GLU A 125 -23.27 -25.69 2.52
N GLY A 126 -21.96 -25.53 2.76
CA GLY A 126 -20.98 -26.44 2.20
C GLY A 126 -19.56 -26.19 2.70
N TYR A 127 -18.71 -27.19 2.46
CA TYR A 127 -17.32 -27.26 2.90
C TYR A 127 -16.45 -26.21 2.20
N VAL A 128 -15.65 -25.47 2.98
CA VAL A 128 -14.57 -24.61 2.45
C VAL A 128 -13.36 -25.50 2.13
N PRO A 129 -12.97 -25.65 0.86
CA PRO A 129 -11.85 -26.51 0.49
C PRO A 129 -10.54 -25.95 1.05
N LYS A 130 -9.70 -26.85 1.57
CA LYS A 130 -8.35 -26.53 2.02
C LYS A 130 -7.54 -26.04 0.82
N LEU A 131 -7.24 -24.74 0.76
CA LEU A 131 -6.31 -24.19 -0.22
C LEU A 131 -4.89 -24.63 0.14
N ASN A 132 -4.27 -25.41 -0.75
CA ASN A 132 -2.83 -25.60 -0.73
C ASN A 132 -2.22 -24.47 -1.56
N LEU A 133 -1.61 -23.50 -0.89
CA LEU A 133 -0.80 -22.49 -1.55
C LEU A 133 0.53 -23.17 -1.94
N ALA A 134 0.64 -23.56 -3.21
CA ALA A 134 1.90 -23.98 -3.79
C ALA A 134 2.65 -22.71 -4.23
N PHE A 135 3.79 -22.44 -3.59
CA PHE A 135 4.71 -21.41 -4.05
C PHE A 135 5.59 -22.04 -5.14
N THR A 136 5.43 -21.62 -6.39
CA THR A 136 6.30 -21.99 -7.53
C THR A 136 7.42 -20.99 -7.70
#